data_AF-A0A8T8I325-F1
#
_entry.id   AF-A0A8T8I325-F1
#
_cell.length_a   1.000
_cell.length_b   1.000
_cell.length_c   1.000
_cell.angle_alpha   90.00
_cell.angle_beta   90.00
_cell.angle_gamma   90.00
#
_symmetry.space_group_name_H-M   'P 1'
#
loop_
_entity.id
_entity.type
_entity.pdbx_description
1 polymer ?
#
loop_
_entity_poly.entity_id
_entity_poly.type
_entity_poly.pdbx_seq_one_letter_code
_entity_poly.pdbx_strand_id
1 'polypeptide(L)'
;WYRLVSEWRRATVYVPRWRSVVRLADLAKRDRGREYRPRLRRVRSEGWRDRVRVRLIPAQSPEAWELRREALAHSFGARSCRVRVLKPRIVELD
;
A
#
# COMPACT_ATOMS: atom_id res chain seq x y z
N TRP A 1 -21.07 6.82 8.16
CA TRP A 1 -20.18 5.97 8.97
C TRP A 1 -18.89 5.56 8.23
N TYR A 2 -18.94 4.79 7.13
CA TYR A 2 -17.73 4.24 6.46
C TYR A 2 -16.69 5.25 5.98
N ARG A 3 -17.09 6.49 5.64
CA ARG A 3 -16.12 7.56 5.27
C ARG A 3 -15.23 7.96 6.44
N LEU A 4 -15.79 8.11 7.65
CA LEU A 4 -15.03 8.49 8.85
C LEU A 4 -14.04 7.39 9.23
N VAL A 5 -14.48 6.12 9.21
CA VAL A 5 -13.61 4.97 9.47
C VAL A 5 -12.49 4.88 8.44
N SER A 6 -12.79 5.13 7.15
CA SER A 6 -11.78 5.13 6.08
C SER A 6 -10.68 6.17 6.33
N GLU A 7 -11.04 7.40 6.68
CA GLU A 7 -10.07 8.46 6.95
C GLU A 7 -9.32 8.24 8.26
N TRP A 8 -10.00 7.76 9.30
CA TRP A 8 -9.36 7.37 10.56
C TRP A 8 -8.31 6.28 10.35
N ARG A 9 -8.67 5.20 9.64
CA ARG A 9 -7.74 4.12 9.29
C ARG A 9 -6.58 4.63 8.43
N ARG A 10 -6.86 5.51 7.48
CA ARG A 10 -5.82 6.14 6.66
C ARG A 10 -4.83 6.90 7.53
N ALA A 11 -5.31 7.73 8.45
CA ALA A 11 -4.49 8.63 9.27
C ALA A 11 -3.73 7.90 10.38
N THR A 12 -4.29 6.84 10.97
CA THR A 12 -3.73 6.17 12.15
C THR A 12 -2.96 4.88 11.83
N VAL A 13 -3.38 4.11 10.83
CA VAL A 13 -2.75 2.82 10.49
C VAL A 13 -1.83 2.96 9.29
N TYR A 14 -2.37 3.46 8.17
CA TYR A 14 -1.65 3.41 6.90
C TYR A 14 -0.61 4.51 6.76
N VAL A 15 -1.00 5.78 6.85
CA VAL A 15 -0.10 6.93 6.62
C VAL A 15 1.15 6.88 7.52
N PRO A 16 1.05 6.67 8.85
CA PRO A 16 2.22 6.71 9.72
C PRO A 16 3.22 5.58 9.43
N ARG A 17 2.72 4.39 9.11
CA ARG A 17 3.55 3.19 8.89
C ARG A 17 4.03 3.05 7.45
N TRP A 18 3.35 3.71 6.51
CA TRP A 18 3.55 3.51 5.07
C TRP A 18 5.01 3.55 4.66
N ARG A 19 5.73 4.61 5.06
CA ARG A 19 7.14 4.81 4.67
C ARG A 19 8.03 3.66 5.13
N SER A 20 7.88 3.22 6.38
CA SER A 20 8.70 2.14 6.95
C SER A 20 8.36 0.81 6.28
N VAL A 21 7.07 0.50 6.14
CA VAL A 21 6.61 -0.76 5.54
C VAL A 21 7.09 -0.91 4.10
N VAL A 22 6.90 0.10 3.24
CA VAL A 22 7.34 -0.02 1.83
C VAL A 22 8.86 -0.04 1.67
N ARG A 23 9.62 0.48 2.63
CA ARG A 23 11.08 0.37 2.65
C ARG A 23 11.52 -1.04 3.04
N LEU A 24 10.98 -1.56 4.13
CA LEU A 24 11.32 -2.89 4.65
C LEU A 24 10.85 -4.00 3.70
N ALA A 25 9.74 -3.77 3.01
CA ALA A 25 9.29 -4.65 1.95
C ALA A 25 10.08 -4.49 0.64
N ASP A 26 11.14 -3.67 0.56
CA ASP A 26 11.91 -3.47 -0.68
C ASP A 26 11.05 -3.00 -1.88
N LEU A 27 10.04 -2.16 -1.59
CA LEU A 27 9.16 -1.52 -2.60
C LEU A 27 9.53 -0.06 -2.85
N ALA A 28 10.40 0.51 -2.02
CA ALA A 28 11.01 1.83 -2.24
C ALA A 28 12.40 1.67 -2.85
N LYS A 29 12.74 2.53 -3.81
CA LYS A 29 14.08 2.59 -4.40
C LYS A 29 14.80 3.85 -3.96
N ARG A 30 16.12 3.78 -3.84
CA ARG A 30 16.99 4.95 -3.71
C ARG A 30 17.85 5.07 -4.95
N ASP A 31 17.91 6.26 -5.51
CA ASP A 31 18.74 6.57 -6.67
C ASP A 31 19.28 8.00 -6.50
N ARG A 32 20.61 8.16 -6.63
CA ARG A 32 21.33 9.44 -6.51
C ARG A 32 20.91 10.29 -5.30
N GLY A 33 20.82 9.68 -4.12
CA GLY A 33 20.43 10.35 -2.87
C GLY A 33 18.93 10.65 -2.75
N ARG A 34 18.12 10.37 -3.78
CA ARG A 34 16.67 10.55 -3.76
C ARG A 34 15.95 9.24 -3.49
N GLU A 35 14.99 9.29 -2.59
CA GLU A 35 14.08 8.17 -2.32
C GLU A 35 12.82 8.24 -3.18
N TYR A 36 12.60 7.18 -3.93
CA TYR A 36 11.39 6.90 -4.69
C TYR A 36 10.56 5.88 -3.92
N ARG A 37 9.50 6.36 -3.27
CA ARG A 37 8.53 5.50 -2.59
C ARG A 37 7.18 5.46 -3.33
N PRO A 38 6.50 4.31 -3.35
CA PRO A 38 5.12 4.24 -3.80
C PRO A 38 4.25 5.20 -2.99
N ARG A 39 3.25 5.82 -3.63
CA ARG A 39 2.39 6.80 -2.96
C ARG A 39 1.07 6.15 -2.55
N LEU A 40 0.78 6.18 -1.25
CA LEU A 40 -0.55 5.88 -0.71
C LEU A 40 -1.56 6.91 -1.22
N ARG A 41 -2.56 6.49 -2.00
CA ARG A 41 -3.54 7.40 -2.63
C ARG A 41 -4.84 7.48 -1.86
N ARG A 42 -5.52 6.35 -1.68
CA ARG A 42 -6.86 6.28 -1.09
C ARG A 42 -6.95 5.02 -0.25
N VAL A 43 -7.58 5.12 0.90
CA VAL A 43 -7.97 3.98 1.73
C VAL A 43 -9.49 4.00 1.80
N ARG A 44 -10.13 2.85 1.63
CA ARG A 44 -11.57 2.66 1.81
C ARG A 44 -11.81 1.45 2.68
N SER A 45 -12.40 1.68 3.84
CA SER A 45 -12.76 0.62 4.77
C SER A 45 -14.19 0.14 4.49
N GLU A 46 -14.36 -1.16 4.29
CA GLU A 46 -15.64 -1.84 3.99
C GLU A 46 -16.10 -2.73 5.15
N GLY A 47 -15.77 -2.35 6.39
CA GLY A 47 -16.11 -3.11 7.59
C GLY A 47 -15.11 -4.22 7.87
N TRP A 48 -15.04 -5.24 7.00
CA TRP A 48 -14.19 -6.42 7.19
C TRP A 48 -12.84 -6.38 6.44
N ARG A 49 -12.71 -5.46 5.47
CA ARG A 49 -11.47 -5.25 4.71
C ARG A 49 -11.24 -3.78 4.40
N ASP A 50 -10.02 -3.46 4.00
CA ASP A 50 -9.67 -2.16 3.47
C ASP A 50 -9.14 -2.27 2.06
N ARG A 51 -9.68 -1.44 1.15
CA ARG A 51 -9.12 -1.25 -0.18
C ARG A 51 -8.15 -0.09 -0.18
N VAL A 52 -6.88 -0.40 -0.43
CA VAL A 52 -5.78 0.54 -0.38
C VAL A 52 -5.22 0.76 -1.77
N ARG A 53 -5.47 1.94 -2.33
CA ARG A 53 -4.94 2.31 -3.64
C ARG A 53 -3.56 2.90 -3.51
N VAL A 54 -2.64 2.37 -4.28
CA VAL A 54 -1.24 2.75 -4.30
C VAL A 54 -0.83 3.14 -5.70
N ARG A 55 -0.08 4.24 -5.82
CA ARG A 55 0.60 4.59 -7.05
C ARG A 55 2.04 4.09 -7.02
N LEU A 56 2.40 3.29 -7.99
CA LEU A 56 3.73 2.71 -8.15
C LEU A 56 4.77 3.76 -8.56
N ILE A 57 6.02 3.53 -8.16
CA ILE A 57 7.16 4.27 -8.70
C ILE A 57 7.35 3.92 -10.20
N PRO A 58 8.01 4.79 -10.99
CA PRO A 58 8.37 4.44 -12.37
C PRO A 58 9.14 3.11 -12.42
N ALA A 59 8.88 2.30 -13.46
CA ALA A 59 9.53 1.01 -13.68
C ALA A 59 9.43 -0.01 -12.51
N GLN A 60 8.36 0.06 -11.71
CA GLN A 60 8.00 -0.98 -10.75
C GLN A 60 6.85 -1.82 -11.31
N SER A 61 7.00 -3.14 -11.28
CA SER A 61 5.98 -4.07 -11.77
C SER A 61 4.94 -4.42 -10.69
N PRO A 62 3.73 -4.82 -11.09
CA PRO A 62 2.75 -5.43 -10.18
C PRO A 62 3.24 -6.74 -9.54
N GLU A 63 4.05 -7.56 -10.23
CA GLU A 63 4.53 -8.82 -9.62
C GLU A 63 5.41 -8.56 -8.40
N ALA A 64 6.18 -7.47 -8.39
CA ALA A 64 6.95 -7.08 -7.22
C ALA A 64 6.05 -6.91 -5.98
N TRP A 65 4.84 -6.38 -6.15
CA TRP A 65 3.86 -6.25 -5.07
C TRP A 65 3.24 -7.57 -4.68
N GLU A 66 2.91 -8.41 -5.67
CA GLU A 66 2.34 -9.74 -5.44
C GLU A 66 3.29 -10.60 -4.59
N LEU A 67 4.58 -10.60 -4.92
CA LEU A 67 5.63 -11.30 -4.17
C LEU A 67 5.73 -10.86 -2.70
N ARG A 68 5.26 -9.65 -2.37
CA ARG A 68 5.39 -9.04 -1.03
C ARG A 68 4.03 -8.93 -0.32
N ARG A 69 2.96 -9.47 -0.89
CA ARG A 69 1.59 -9.32 -0.38
C ARG A 69 1.46 -9.79 1.08
N GLU A 70 2.11 -10.89 1.44
CA GLU A 70 2.02 -11.47 2.79
C GLU A 70 2.74 -10.60 3.81
N ALA A 71 3.96 -10.15 3.49
CA ALA A 71 4.70 -9.20 4.33
C ALA A 71 3.91 -7.90 4.55
N LEU A 72 3.24 -7.39 3.50
CA LEU A 72 2.35 -6.23 3.61
C LEU A 72 1.15 -6.52 4.51
N ALA A 73 0.51 -7.69 4.36
CA ALA A 73 -0.62 -8.09 5.21
C ALA A 73 -0.23 -8.08 6.69
N HIS A 74 0.86 -8.79 7.04
CA HIS A 74 1.36 -8.85 8.40
C HIS A 74 1.79 -7.48 8.94
N SER A 75 2.47 -6.67 8.12
CA SER A 75 2.90 -5.31 8.52
C SER A 75 1.74 -4.38 8.86
N PHE A 76 0.57 -4.57 8.24
CA PHE A 76 -0.65 -3.79 8.51
C PHE A 76 -1.65 -4.51 9.42
N GLY A 77 -1.31 -5.68 9.96
CA GLY A 77 -2.20 -6.48 10.81
C GLY A 77 -3.41 -7.07 10.07
N ALA A 78 -3.33 -7.23 8.75
CA ALA A 78 -4.35 -7.89 7.94
C ALA A 78 -4.08 -9.40 7.87
N ARG A 79 -5.15 -10.20 7.78
CA ARG A 79 -5.07 -11.67 7.66
C ARG A 79 -4.54 -12.12 6.30
N SER A 80 -4.79 -11.32 5.28
CA SER A 80 -4.40 -11.56 3.89
C SER A 80 -4.31 -10.23 3.16
N CYS A 81 -3.69 -10.26 1.99
CA CYS A 81 -3.63 -9.14 1.06
C CYS A 81 -3.67 -9.72 -0.35
N ARG A 82 -4.52 -9.16 -1.21
CA ARG A 82 -4.54 -9.42 -2.65
C ARG A 82 -4.11 -8.17 -3.38
N VAL A 83 -3.35 -8.32 -4.47
CA VAL A 83 -2.97 -7.19 -5.33
C VAL A 83 -3.81 -7.22 -6.59
N ARG A 84 -4.45 -6.09 -6.91
CA ARG A 84 -5.23 -5.92 -8.14
C ARG A 84 -4.70 -4.73 -8.93
N VAL A 85 -4.37 -4.94 -10.19
CA VAL A 85 -4.00 -3.83 -11.09
C VAL A 85 -5.27 -3.10 -11.50
N LEU A 86 -5.39 -1.83 -11.15
CA LEU A 86 -6.54 -1.01 -11.53
C LEU A 86 -6.32 -0.34 -12.89
N LYS A 87 -5.10 0.14 -13.13
CA LYS A 87 -4.62 0.78 -14.36
C LYS A 87 -3.10 0.94 -14.30
N PRO A 88 -2.42 1.38 -15.36
CA PRO A 88 -0.97 1.57 -15.32
C PRO A 88 -0.51 2.36 -14.08
N ARG A 89 0.45 1.79 -13.36
CA ARG A 89 1.05 2.32 -12.13
C ARG A 89 0.08 2.49 -10.95
N ILE A 90 -1.12 1.92 -10.99
CA ILE A 90 -2.04 1.94 -9.85
C ILE A 90 -2.47 0.52 -9.52
N VAL A 91 -2.17 0.11 -8.29
CA VAL A 91 -2.64 -1.15 -7.72
C VAL A 91 -3.58 -0.86 -6.55
N GLU A 92 -4.50 -1.78 -6.30
CA GLU A 92 -5.33 -1.86 -5.10
C GLU A 92 -4.89 -3.07 -4.28
N LEU A 93 -4.77 -2.88 -2.98
CA LEU A 93 -4.53 -3.92 -1.99
C LEU A 93 -5.83 -4.13 -1.21
N ASP A 94 -6.32 -5.37 -1.09
CA ASP A 94 -7.54 -5.70 -0.34
C ASP A 94 -7.52 -7.07 0.35
#